data_AF-A0A0A2CL27-F1
#
_entry.id   AF-A0A0A2CL27-F1
#
_cell.length_a   1.000
_cell.length_b   1.000
_cell.length_c   1.000
_cell.angle_alpha   90.00
_cell.angle_beta   90.00
_cell.angle_gamma   90.00
#
_symmetry.space_group_name_H-M   'P 1'
#
loop_
_entity.id
_entity.type
_entity.pdbx_description
1 polymer ?
#
loop_
_entity_poly.entity_id
_entity_poly.type
_entity_poly.pdbx_seq_one_letter_code
_entity_poly.pdbx_strand_id
1 'polypeptide(L)' 'MAKRHHSAQFIFQQRRSLEQCWLHECDIDPLILRSRWLHRQGLKLQALAMEQELLPIV' A
#
# COMPACT_ATOMS: atom_id res chain seq x y z
N MET A 1 -33.03 1.10 -3.49
CA MET A 1 -32.12 0.66 -2.41
C MET A 1 -30.93 -0.08 -3.05
N ALA A 2 -29.78 0.58 -3.21
CA ALA A 2 -28.65 0.03 -3.97
C ALA A 2 -27.81 -0.95 -3.11
N LYS A 3 -27.90 -2.23 -3.47
CA LYS A 3 -26.91 -3.32 -3.36
C LYS A 3 -25.70 -3.07 -2.44
N ARG A 4 -25.85 -3.34 -1.13
CA ARG A 4 -24.73 -3.43 -0.16
C ARG A 4 -23.88 -4.70 -0.29
N HIS A 5 -24.34 -5.70 -1.05
CA HIS A 5 -23.61 -6.97 -1.23
C HIS A 5 -22.37 -6.85 -2.14
N HIS A 6 -22.37 -5.89 -3.06
CA HIS A 6 -21.27 -5.73 -4.02
C HIS A 6 -19.99 -5.19 -3.36
N SER A 7 -20.10 -4.39 -2.30
CA SER A 7 -18.94 -3.80 -1.62
C SER A 7 -18.20 -4.82 -0.76
N ALA A 8 -18.92 -5.68 -0.02
CA ALA A 8 -18.30 -6.71 0.81
C ALA A 8 -17.56 -7.75 -0.04
N GLN A 9 -18.16 -8.17 -1.16
CA GLN A 9 -17.54 -9.11 -2.10
C GLN A 9 -16.33 -8.49 -2.80
N PHE A 10 -16.40 -7.21 -3.15
CA PHE A 10 -15.27 -6.46 -3.70
C PHE A 10 -14.12 -6.29 -2.70
N ILE A 11 -14.41 -5.96 -1.44
CA ILE A 11 -13.40 -5.87 -0.38
C ILE A 11 -12.72 -7.22 -0.14
N PHE A 12 -13.49 -8.32 -0.16
CA PHE A 12 -12.95 -9.66 0.01
C PHE A 12 -12.04 -10.05 -1.16
N GLN A 13 -12.43 -9.72 -2.39
CA GLN A 13 -11.59 -9.92 -3.58
C GLN A 13 -10.32 -9.06 -3.54
N GLN A 14 -10.42 -7.78 -3.18
CA GLN A 14 -9.26 -6.90 -3.01
C GLN A 14 -8.30 -7.43 -1.95
N ARG A 15 -8.82 -7.86 -0.80
CA ARG A 15 -8.02 -8.44 0.27
C ARG A 15 -7.31 -9.71 -0.18
N ARG A 16 -8.00 -10.61 -0.89
CA ARG A 16 -7.40 -11.83 -1.43
C ARG A 16 -6.31 -11.54 -2.45
N SER A 17 -6.53 -10.57 -3.36
CA SER A 17 -5.50 -10.12 -4.30
C SER A 17 -4.31 -9.51 -3.59
N LEU A 18 -4.53 -8.72 -2.52
CA LEU A 18 -3.45 -8.17 -1.71
C LEU A 18 -2.70 -9.23 -0.92
N GLU A 19 -3.37 -10.24 -0.37
CA GLU A 19 -2.73 -11.38 0.32
C GLU A 19 -1.90 -12.24 -0.65
N GLN A 20 -2.37 -12.41 -1.89
CA GLN A 20 -1.61 -13.08 -2.95
C GLN A 20 -0.42 -12.25 -3.43
N CYS A 21 -0.61 -10.95 -3.63
CA CYS A 21 0.49 -10.02 -3.88
C CYS A 21 1.49 -10.03 -2.73
N TRP A 22 1.05 -10.03 -1.47
CA TRP A 22 1.91 -10.07 -0.30
C TRP A 22 2.85 -11.29 -0.30
N LEU A 23 2.36 -12.46 -0.73
CA LEU A 23 3.18 -13.67 -0.90
C LEU A 23 4.21 -13.57 -2.05
N HIS A 24 3.99 -12.68 -3.03
CA HIS A 24 4.85 -12.49 -4.21
C HIS A 24 5.68 -11.18 -4.17
N GLU A 25 5.31 -10.24 -3.30
CA GLU A 25 5.91 -8.92 -3.07
C GLU A 25 6.78 -8.90 -1.81
N CYS A 26 7.17 -10.07 -1.28
CA CYS A 26 8.07 -10.18 -0.13
C CYS A 26 9.45 -9.51 -0.32
N ASP A 27 9.82 -9.10 -1.55
CA ASP A 27 11.04 -8.34 -1.86
C ASP A 27 10.82 -6.81 -1.91
N ILE A 28 9.60 -6.30 -1.68
CA ILE A 28 9.40 -4.86 -1.58
C ILE A 28 9.98 -4.39 -0.25
N ASP A 29 10.95 -3.48 -0.34
CA ASP A 29 11.56 -2.85 0.82
C ASP A 29 10.47 -2.29 1.78
N PRO A 30 10.51 -2.64 3.09
CA PRO A 30 9.61 -2.09 4.09
C PRO A 30 9.49 -0.56 4.08
N LEU A 31 10.54 0.17 3.70
CA LEU A 31 10.54 1.62 3.55
C LEU A 31 9.67 2.09 2.36
N ILE A 32 9.65 1.34 1.26
CA ILE A 32 8.76 1.61 0.11
C ILE A 32 7.29 1.41 0.53
N LEU A 33 6.99 0.35 1.27
CA LEU A 33 5.65 0.11 1.81
C LEU A 33 5.22 1.24 2.77
N ARG A 34 6.15 1.72 3.59
CA ARG A 34 5.90 2.79 4.56
C ARG A 34 5.66 4.14 3.89
N SER A 35 6.44 4.48 2.86
CA SER A 35 6.20 5.69 2.05
C SER A 35 4.81 5.67 1.41
N ARG A 36 4.44 4.55 0.77
CA ARG A 36 3.10 4.37 0.16
C ARG A 36 1.97 4.52 1.18
N TRP A 37 2.15 4.01 2.40
CA TRP A 37 1.17 4.17 3.47
C TRP A 37 1.02 5.64 3.90
N LEU A 38 2.12 6.38 4.05
CA LEU A 38 2.09 7.81 4.42
C LEU A 38 1.38 8.67 3.37
N HIS A 39 1.60 8.39 2.08
CA HIS A 39 0.86 9.04 0.98
C HIS A 39 -0.64 8.80 1.08
N ARG A 40 -1.06 7.55 1.36
CA ARG A 40 -2.49 7.22 1.52
C ARG A 40 -3.13 7.91 2.72
N GLN A 41 -2.37 8.24 3.77
CA GLN A 41 -2.83 8.99 4.94
C GLN A 41 -2.77 10.52 4.75
N GLY A 42 -2.30 11.00 3.59
CA GLY A 42 -2.14 12.43 3.32
C GLY A 42 -0.94 13.08 4.04
N LEU A 43 -0.06 12.28 4.64
CA LEU A 43 1.09 12.72 5.43
C LEU A 43 2.29 13.04 4.53
N LYS A 44 2.12 14.03 3.65
CA LYS A 44 3.07 14.34 2.56
C LYS A 44 4.51 14.58 3.00
N LEU A 45 4.72 15.38 4.05
CA LEU A 45 6.08 15.71 4.51
C LEU A 45 6.85 14.47 5.00
N GLN A 46 6.15 13.58 5.70
CA GLN A 46 6.73 12.35 6.23
C GLN A 46 7.00 11.36 5.10
N ALA A 47 6.12 11.30 4.09
CA ALA A 47 6.33 10.48 2.90
C ALA A 47 7.58 10.93 2.12
N LEU A 48 7.72 12.24 1.89
CA LEU A 48 8.88 12.81 1.20
C LEU A 48 10.20 12.56 1.95
N ALA A 49 10.21 12.70 3.27
CA ALA A 49 11.37 12.36 4.07
C ALA A 49 11.74 10.87 3.95
N MET A 50 10.75 9.97 3.98
CA MET A 50 10.98 8.53 3.78
C MET A 50 11.53 8.21 2.38
N GLU A 51 11.09 8.93 1.35
CA GLU A 51 11.58 8.76 -0.02
C GLU A 51 13.04 9.18 -0.18
N GLN A 52 13.53 10.13 0.61
CA GLN A 52 14.94 10.51 0.62
C GLN A 52 15.85 9.38 1.11
N GLU A 53 15.41 8.60 2.09
CA GLU A 53 16.15 7.43 2.60
C GLU A 53 16.21 6.29 1.58
N LEU A 54 15.28 6.26 0.62
CA LEU A 54 15.22 5.26 -0.46
C LEU A 54 16.11 5.63 -1.66
N LEU A 55 16.70 6.83 -1.67
CA LEU A 55 17.57 7.24 -2.76
C LEU A 55 18.86 6.41 -2.74
N PRO A 56 19.34 5.95 -3.91
CA PRO A 56 20.63 5.25 -3.98
C PRO A 56 21.76 6.19 -3.56
N ILE A 57 22.71 5.65 -2.79
CA ILE A 57 23.97 6.34 -2.49
C ILE A 57 24.79 6.34 -3.78
N VAL A 58 25.05 7.52 -4.33
CA VAL A 58 25.83 7.74 -5.56
C VAL A 58 27.30 7.97 -5.20
#